data_AF-A0A530Z151-F1
#
_entry.id   AF-A0A530Z151-F1
#
_cell.length_a   1.000
_cell.length_b   1.000
_cell.length_c   1.000
_cell.angle_alpha   90.00
_cell.angle_beta   90.00
_cell.angle_gamma   90.00
#
_symmetry.space_group_name_H-M   'P 1'
#
loop_
_entity.id
_entity.type
_entity.pdbx_description
1 polymer ?
#
loop_
_entity_poly.entity_id
_entity_poly.type
_entity_poly.pdbx_seq_one_letter_code
_entity_poly.pdbx_strand_id
1 'polypeptide(L)' 'MASVAFLGLGVMGYPMAGHLRNKGGHDVTVYNRTKAKAEQWVAQYGGSVANTPAEAADGKDFVFCCVGND' A
#
# COMPACT_ATOMS: atom_id res chain seq x y z
N MET A 1 3.66 -1.51 16.52
CA MET A 1 3.10 -1.53 15.15
C MET A 1 3.95 -0.66 14.26
N ALA A 2 4.40 -1.15 13.10
CA ALA A 2 5.18 -0.34 12.14
C ALA A 2 4.26 0.42 11.18
N SER A 3 4.69 1.61 10.75
CA SER A 3 4.08 2.37 9.65
C SER A 3 4.81 2.05 8.34
N VAL A 4 4.08 1.60 7.34
CA VAL A 4 4.66 1.05 6.10
C VAL A 4 4.00 1.62 4.86
N ALA A 5 4.79 1.75 3.79
CA ALA A 5 4.30 2.04 2.45
C ALA A 5 4.23 0.76 1.62
N PHE A 6 3.17 0.59 0.82
CA PHE A 6 3.11 -0.45 -0.20
C PHE A 6 2.87 0.16 -1.58
N LEU A 7 3.88 0.08 -2.43
CA LEU A 7 3.91 0.64 -3.78
C LEU A 7 3.61 -0.46 -4.80
N GLY A 8 2.45 -0.36 -5.44
CA GLY A 8 1.98 -1.32 -6.43
C GLY A 8 0.94 -2.29 -5.88
N LEU A 9 -0.25 -2.26 -6.46
CA LEU A 9 -1.40 -3.08 -6.06
C LEU A 9 -1.85 -3.97 -7.23
N GLY A 10 -0.88 -4.72 -7.78
CA GLY A 10 -1.13 -5.77 -8.76
C GLY A 10 -1.68 -7.05 -8.14
N VAL A 11 -1.68 -8.15 -8.90
CA VAL A 11 -2.18 -9.46 -8.46
C VAL A 11 -1.51 -9.93 -7.17
N MET A 12 -0.21 -9.69 -7.03
CA MET A 12 0.54 -10.00 -5.80
C MET A 12 0.40 -8.91 -4.74
N GLY A 13 0.63 -7.65 -5.12
CA GLY A 13 0.70 -6.54 -4.16
C GLY A 13 -0.60 -6.28 -3.38
N TYR A 14 -1.76 -6.39 -4.05
CA TYR A 14 -3.06 -6.11 -3.44
C TYR A 14 -3.37 -6.98 -2.21
N PRO A 15 -3.32 -8.33 -2.29
CA PRO A 15 -3.53 -9.18 -1.11
C PRO A 15 -2.39 -9.11 -0.10
N MET A 16 -1.14 -8.86 -0.53
CA MET A 16 0.00 -8.73 0.38
C MET A 16 -0.14 -7.51 1.30
N ALA A 17 -0.45 -6.34 0.73
CA ALA A 17 -0.75 -5.14 1.51
C ALA A 17 -1.93 -5.41 2.47
N GLY A 18 -2.98 -6.10 1.99
CA GLY A 18 -4.13 -6.50 2.81
C GLY A 18 -3.75 -7.37 4.01
N HIS A 19 -2.81 -8.30 3.84
CA HIS A 19 -2.29 -9.11 4.94
C HIS A 19 -1.46 -8.29 5.94
N LEU A 20 -0.61 -7.36 5.47
CA LEU A 20 0.14 -6.47 6.35
C LEU A 20 -0.82 -5.67 7.25
N ARG A 21 -1.93 -5.19 6.69
CA ARG A 21 -2.97 -4.48 7.45
C ARG A 21 -3.72 -5.40 8.40
N ASN A 22 -4.37 -6.45 7.89
CA ASN A 22 -5.35 -7.21 8.66
C ASN A 22 -4.74 -8.25 9.60
N LYS A 23 -3.65 -8.91 9.18
CA LYS A 23 -3.00 -9.96 9.97
C LYS A 23 -1.80 -9.42 10.73
N GLY A 24 -1.03 -8.53 10.09
CA GLY A 24 0.11 -7.88 10.73
C GLY A 24 -0.26 -6.75 11.67
N GLY A 25 -1.43 -6.12 11.48
CA GLY A 25 -1.90 -4.96 12.24
C GLY A 25 -1.25 -3.63 11.80
N HIS A 26 -0.47 -3.62 10.71
CA HIS A 26 0.38 -2.49 10.31
C HIS A 26 -0.42 -1.25 9.93
N ASP A 27 0.17 -0.08 10.15
CA ASP A 27 -0.33 1.15 9.57
C ASP A 27 0.13 1.23 8.12
N VAL A 28 -0.77 0.97 7.18
CA VAL A 28 -0.42 0.79 5.77
C VAL A 28 -0.90 2.00 4.97
N THR A 29 0.04 2.67 4.32
CA THR A 29 -0.25 3.64 3.25
C THR A 29 0.05 2.99 1.90
N VAL A 30 -0.92 2.99 1.00
CA VAL A 30 -0.78 2.38 -0.33
C VAL A 30 -0.66 3.43 -1.43
N TYR A 31 0.07 3.07 -2.46
CA TYR A 31 0.07 3.79 -3.73
C TYR A 31 -0.06 2.80 -4.89
N ASN A 32 -0.80 3.19 -5.92
CA ASN A 32 -0.82 2.51 -7.19
C ASN A 32 -1.05 3.51 -8.33
N ARG A 33 -0.41 3.30 -9.48
CA ARG A 33 -0.55 4.16 -10.67
C ARG A 33 -2.02 4.44 -11.04
N THR A 34 -2.85 3.41 -10.97
CA THR A 34 -4.31 3.56 -11.07
C THR A 34 -4.89 3.85 -9.68
N LYS A 35 -5.21 5.12 -9.40
CA LYS A 35 -5.71 5.57 -8.09
C LYS A 35 -6.93 4.80 -7.59
N ALA A 36 -7.89 4.52 -8.47
CA ALA A 36 -9.10 3.78 -8.11
C ALA A 36 -8.81 2.41 -7.47
N LYS A 37 -7.71 1.73 -7.85
CA LYS A 37 -7.31 0.46 -7.21
C LYS A 37 -6.86 0.65 -5.76
N ALA A 38 -6.16 1.76 -5.47
CA ALA A 38 -5.72 2.07 -4.11
C ALA A 38 -6.90 2.51 -3.23
N GLU A 39 -7.85 3.27 -3.78
CA GLU A 39 -9.10 3.63 -3.08
C GLU A 39 -9.95 2.39 -2.77
N GLN A 40 -10.08 1.46 -3.73
CA GLN A 40 -10.74 0.17 -3.50
C GLN A 40 -10.06 -0.64 -2.39
N TRP A 41 -8.73 -0.66 -2.38
CA TRP A 41 -7.96 -1.34 -1.34
C TRP A 41 -8.24 -0.74 0.05
N VAL A 42 -8.25 0.60 0.16
CA VAL A 42 -8.59 1.29 1.42
C VAL A 42 -10.02 1.00 1.86
N ALA A 43 -10.98 1.00 0.93
CA ALA A 43 -12.37 0.66 1.24
C ALA A 43 -12.53 -0.79 1.75
N GLN A 44 -11.68 -1.71 1.27
CA GLN A 44 -11.76 -3.12 1.63
C GLN A 44 -11.04 -3.47 2.95
N TYR A 45 -9.86 -2.91 3.20
CA TYR A 45 -8.99 -3.31 4.32
C TYR A 45 -8.75 -2.22 5.36
N GLY A 46 -9.09 -0.96 5.04
CA GLY A 46 -8.71 0.20 5.84
C GLY A 46 -7.22 0.55 5.71
N GLY A 47 -6.87 1.79 6.00
CA GLY A 47 -5.53 2.35 5.80
C GLY A 47 -5.60 3.70 5.11
N SER A 48 -4.55 4.08 4.40
CA SER A 48 -4.48 5.36 3.70
C SER A 48 -3.97 5.21 2.28
N VAL A 49 -4.35 6.14 1.41
CA VAL A 49 -3.85 6.24 0.03
C VAL A 49 -3.05 7.53 -0.13
N ALA A 50 -1.92 7.45 -0.82
CA ALA A 50 -1.13 8.61 -1.21
C ALA A 50 -1.25 8.88 -2.72
N ASN A 51 -1.02 10.12 -3.17
CA ASN A 51 -1.13 10.46 -4.59
C ASN A 51 0.15 10.17 -5.36
N THR A 52 1.29 10.08 -4.68
CA THR A 52 2.58 9.74 -5.28
C THR A 52 3.33 8.67 -4.46
N PRO A 53 4.29 7.93 -5.05
CA PRO A 53 5.14 7.01 -4.30
C PRO A 53 5.97 7.70 -3.21
N ALA A 54 6.43 8.93 -3.48
CA ALA A 54 7.19 9.72 -2.53
C ALA A 54 6.35 10.08 -1.30
N GLU A 55 5.12 10.55 -1.50
CA GLU A 55 4.16 10.80 -0.41
C GLU A 55 3.85 9.52 0.38
N ALA A 56 3.72 8.37 -0.28
CA ALA A 56 3.44 7.11 0.40
C ALA A 56 4.59 6.69 1.33
N ALA A 57 5.83 6.93 0.92
CA ALA A 57 7.05 6.53 1.61
C ALA A 57 7.48 7.49 2.72
N ASP A 58 6.97 8.72 2.73
CA ASP A 58 7.39 9.73 3.70
C ASP A 58 7.12 9.30 5.14
N GLY A 59 8.17 9.37 5.97
CA GLY A 59 8.12 9.00 7.39
C GLY A 59 7.81 7.53 7.69
N LYS A 60 7.91 6.60 6.72
CA LYS A 60 7.62 5.17 6.93
C LYS A 60 8.85 4.40 7.41
N ASP A 61 8.62 3.39 8.25
CA ASP A 61 9.66 2.47 8.73
C ASP A 61 10.14 1.56 7.59
N PHE A 62 9.21 1.14 6.72
CA PHE A 62 9.47 0.23 5.60
C PHE A 62 8.70 0.65 4.35
N VAL A 63 9.32 0.43 3.20
CA VAL A 63 8.71 0.60 1.88
C VAL A 63 8.77 -0.72 1.12
N PHE A 64 7.61 -1.25 0.76
CA PHE A 64 7.48 -2.41 -0.10
C PHE A 64 7.22 -1.96 -1.53
N CYS A 65 7.93 -2.55 -2.49
CA CYS A 65 7.72 -2.29 -3.92
C CYS A 65 7.34 -3.60 -4.63
N CYS A 66 6.14 -3.63 -5.22
CA CYS A 66 5.60 -4.75 -5.98
C CYS A 66 4.97 -4.23 -7.27
N VAL A 67 5.82 -3.76 -8.17
CA VAL A 67 5.44 -3.13 -9.45
C VAL A 67 5.87 -4.01 -10.63
N GLY A 68 5.30 -3.75 -11.81
CA GLY A 68 5.74 -4.38 -13.05
C GLY A 68 7.14 -3.91 -13.44
N ASN A 69 7.75 -4.60 -14.40
CA ASN A 69 9.03 -4.21 -15.01
C ASN A 69 8.81 -3.29 -16.22
N ASP A 70 7.86 -2.37 -16.13
CA ASP A 70 7.52 -1.38 -17.16
C ASP A 70 8.31 -0.07 -17.00
#